data_AF-A0A661MHN5-F1
#
_entry.id   AF-A0A661MHN5-F1
#
_cell.length_a   1.000
_cell.length_b   1.000
_cell.length_c   1.000
_cell.angle_alpha   90.00
_cell.angle_beta   90.00
_cell.angle_gamma   90.00
#
_symmetry.space_group_name_H-M   'P 1'
#
loop_
_entity.id
_entity.type
_entity.pdbx_description
1 polymer ?
#
loop_
_entity_poly.entity_id
_entity_poly.type
_entity_poly.pdbx_seq_one_letter_code
_entity_poly.pdbx_strand_id
1 'polypeptide(L)' 'MDLTEEDMARIRDAFSERIEPKLKRIHARVGTLCCDFAGPRYKNWMIHFSSRGDGFEIVDFEYDEDGTAIDLDL' A
#
# COMPACT_ATOMS: atom_id res chain seq x y z
N MET A 1 10.31 -6.86 -14.37
CA MET A 1 9.35 -7.63 -13.55
C MET A 1 8.49 -6.57 -12.95
N ASP A 2 7.29 -6.45 -13.47
CA ASP A 2 6.46 -5.28 -13.31
C ASP A 2 5.13 -5.75 -12.73
N LEU A 3 4.49 -4.94 -11.89
CA LEU A 3 3.16 -5.29 -11.40
C LEU A 3 2.20 -5.38 -12.60
N THR A 4 1.61 -6.55 -12.79
CA THR A 4 0.54 -6.70 -13.78
C THR A 4 -0.75 -6.07 -13.25
N GLU A 5 -1.71 -5.82 -14.13
CA GLU A 5 -3.02 -5.30 -13.72
C GLU A 5 -3.70 -6.21 -12.70
N GLU A 6 -3.53 -7.54 -12.82
CA GLU A 6 -4.03 -8.51 -11.85
C GLU A 6 -3.36 -8.38 -10.48
N ASP A 7 -2.05 -8.11 -10.45
CA ASP A 7 -1.31 -7.87 -9.21
C ASP A 7 -1.77 -6.57 -8.54
N MET A 8 -1.94 -5.49 -9.32
CA MET A 8 -2.46 -4.21 -8.82
C MET A 8 -3.87 -4.37 -8.25
N ALA A 9 -4.73 -5.16 -8.91
CA ALA A 9 -6.07 -5.45 -8.42
C ALA A 9 -6.04 -6.20 -7.07
N ARG A 10 -5.16 -7.20 -6.93
CA ARG A 10 -4.97 -7.93 -5.66
C ARG A 10 -4.45 -7.04 -4.54
N ILE A 11 -3.47 -6.19 -4.83
CA ILE A 11 -2.92 -5.25 -3.85
C ILE A 11 -4.01 -4.27 -3.40
N ARG A 12 -4.81 -3.74 -4.32
CA ARG A 12 -5.93 -2.83 -4.01
C ARG A 12 -6.99 -3.50 -3.13
N ASP A 13 -7.38 -4.73 -3.45
CA ASP A 13 -8.35 -5.50 -2.68
C ASP A 13 -7.85 -5.77 -1.26
N ALA A 14 -6.63 -6.29 -1.12
CA ALA A 14 -6.02 -6.55 0.18
C ALA A 14 -5.79 -5.26 0.99
N PHE A 15 -5.49 -4.14 0.32
CA PHE A 15 -5.34 -2.84 0.95
C PHE A 15 -6.68 -2.35 1.52
N SER A 16 -7.76 -2.42 0.74
CA SER A 16 -9.09 -2.05 1.21
C SER A 16 -9.57 -2.92 2.37
N GLU A 17 -9.37 -4.24 2.26
CA GLU A 17 -9.83 -5.18 3.28
C GLU A 17 -9.04 -5.07 4.59
N ARG A 18 -7.70 -4.94 4.51
CA ARG A 18 -6.81 -5.09 5.67
C ARG A 18 -6.17 -3.80 6.16
N ILE A 19 -5.95 -2.84 5.27
CA ILE A 19 -5.17 -1.62 5.53
C ILE A 19 -6.06 -0.40 5.73
N GLU A 20 -7.03 -0.14 4.85
CA GLU A 20 -7.98 0.98 4.99
C GLU A 20 -8.59 1.09 6.40
N PRO A 21 -9.13 0.03 7.03
CA PRO A 21 -9.68 0.15 8.39
C PRO A 21 -8.63 0.54 9.43
N LYS A 22 -7.36 0.18 9.25
CA LYS A 22 -6.27 0.59 10.16
C LYS A 22 -5.90 2.05 9.95
N LEU A 23 -5.76 2.47 8.69
CA LEU A 23 -5.48 3.86 8.32
C LEU A 23 -6.60 4.81 8.77
N LYS A 24 -7.86 4.40 8.65
CA LYS A 24 -9.01 5.16 9.19
C LYS A 24 -8.90 5.35 10.70
N ARG A 25 -8.48 4.32 11.46
CA ARG A 25 -8.34 4.39 12.92
C ARG A 25 -7.26 5.38 13.38
N ILE A 26 -6.18 5.50 12.62
CA ILE A 26 -5.07 6.43 12.93
C ILE A 26 -5.22 7.79 12.24
N HIS A 27 -6.34 8.04 11.55
CA HIS A 27 -6.57 9.25 10.75
C HIS A 27 -5.42 9.56 9.76
N ALA A 28 -4.83 8.51 9.16
CA ALA A 28 -3.78 8.68 8.17
C ALA A 28 -4.30 9.49 6.98
N ARG A 29 -3.48 10.43 6.49
CA ARG A 29 -3.83 11.29 5.34
C ARG A 29 -3.08 10.92 4.08
N VAL A 30 -1.82 10.56 4.19
CA VAL A 30 -0.95 10.15 3.09
C VAL A 30 0.16 9.32 3.69
N GLY A 31 0.65 8.33 2.96
CA GLY A 31 1.76 7.52 3.40
C GLY A 31 2.21 6.54 2.34
N THR A 32 3.33 5.90 2.64
CA THR A 32 3.88 4.81 1.84
C THR A 32 3.70 3.52 2.62
N LEU A 33 3.31 2.43 1.96
CA LEU A 33 3.18 1.12 2.60
C LEU A 33 3.78 0.04 1.71
N CYS A 34 4.52 -0.88 2.31
CA CYS A 34 4.97 -2.09 1.63
C CYS A 34 3.79 -3.02 1.28
N CYS A 35 3.80 -3.59 0.07
CA CYS A 35 2.79 -4.49 -0.46
C CYS A 35 2.86 -5.92 0.11
N ASP A 36 3.70 -6.19 1.12
CA ASP A 36 3.82 -7.49 1.78
C ASP A 36 2.46 -8.03 2.28
N PHE A 37 1.53 -7.13 2.65
CA PHE A 37 0.18 -7.50 3.07
C PHE A 37 -0.64 -8.27 2.00
N ALA A 38 -0.32 -8.09 0.71
CA ALA A 38 -0.94 -8.76 -0.42
C ALA A 38 -0.21 -10.06 -0.81
N GLY A 39 1.00 -10.27 -0.27
CA GLY A 39 1.79 -11.49 -0.44
C GLY A 39 3.29 -11.24 -0.53
N PRO A 40 4.12 -12.27 -0.23
CA PRO A 40 5.57 -12.14 -0.13
C PRO A 40 6.25 -11.80 -1.45
N ARG A 41 5.58 -12.05 -2.60
CA ARG A 41 6.07 -11.63 -3.92
C ARG A 41 6.07 -10.12 -4.12
N TYR A 42 5.31 -9.38 -3.31
CA TYR A 42 5.21 -7.93 -3.39
C TYR A 42 5.97 -7.21 -2.28
N LYS A 43 6.77 -7.92 -1.47
CA LYS A 43 7.51 -7.34 -0.35
C LYS A 43 8.51 -6.22 -0.76
N ASN A 44 8.94 -6.23 -2.02
CA ASN A 44 9.83 -5.21 -2.60
C ASN A 44 9.05 -4.09 -3.31
N TRP A 45 7.72 -4.14 -3.27
CA TRP A 45 6.86 -3.11 -3.84
C TRP A 45 6.28 -2.29 -2.72
N MET A 46 6.32 -0.98 -2.89
CA MET A 46 5.72 0.01 -2.03
C MET A 46 4.59 0.72 -2.78
N ILE A 47 3.53 1.06 -2.07
CA ILE A 47 2.43 1.87 -2.58
C ILE A 47 2.40 3.20 -1.85
N HIS A 48 2.29 4.27 -2.61
CA HIS A 48 1.88 5.56 -2.09
C HIS A 48 0.36 5.61 -2.09
N PHE A 49 -0.21 5.85 -0.93
CA PHE A 49 -1.65 6.05 -0.78
C PHE A 49 -1.93 7.45 -0.23
N SER A 50 -3.09 7.98 -0.59
CA SER A 50 -3.60 9.26 -0.12
C SER A 50 -5.06 9.12 0.28
N SER A 51 -5.45 9.73 1.40
CA SER A 51 -6.83 9.79 1.85
C SER A 51 -7.60 10.72 0.91
N ARG A 52 -8.65 10.20 0.28
CA ARG A 52 -9.52 10.96 -0.62
C ARG A 52 -10.96 10.83 -0.15
N GLY A 53 -11.44 11.87 0.53
CA GLY A 53 -12.77 11.86 1.13
C GLY A 53 -12.85 10.89 2.31
N ASP A 54 -13.74 9.90 2.22
CA ASP A 54 -13.93 8.86 3.25
C ASP A 54 -13.06 7.61 3.02
N GLY A 55 -12.34 7.52 1.91
CA GLY A 55 -11.54 6.35 1.53
C GLY A 55 -10.06 6.66 1.33
N PHE A 56 -9.33 5.63 0.92
CA PHE A 56 -7.93 5.74 0.53
C PHE A 56 -7.74 5.34 -0.93
N GLU A 57 -6.94 6.10 -1.65
CA GLU A 57 -6.60 5.86 -3.05
C GLU A 57 -5.09 5.63 -3.17
N ILE A 58 -4.71 4.57 -3.89
CA ILE A 58 -3.30 4.32 -4.23
C ILE A 58 -2.96 5.21 -5.43
N VAL A 59 -2.04 6.15 -5.21
CA VAL A 59 -1.63 7.15 -6.20
C VAL A 59 -0.39 6.72 -6.98
N ASP A 60 0.47 5.91 -6.39
CA ASP A 60 1.73 5.50 -7.01
C ASP A 60 2.23 4.15 -6.48
N PHE A 61 3.02 3.44 -7.29
CA PHE A 61 3.66 2.18 -6.95
C PHE A 61 5.16 2.30 -7.20
N GLU A 62 5.94 2.17 -6.14
CA GLU A 62 7.38 2.26 -6.17
C GLU A 62 7.99 0.87 -5.94
N TYR A 63 9.00 0.50 -6.74
CA TYR A 63 9.78 -0.71 -6.48
C TYR A 63 11.02 -0.33 -5.69
N ASP A 64 11.13 -0.86 -4.48
CA ASP A 64 12.28 -0.66 -3.62
C ASP A 64 13.14 -1.93 -3.61
N GLU A 65 14.32 -1.84 -4.23
CA GLU A 65 15.27 -2.97 -4.32
C GLU A 65 15.82 -3.39 -2.95
N ASP A 66 15.82 -2.48 -1.98
CA ASP A 66 16.31 -2.72 -0.63
C ASP A 66 15.23 -3.31 0.30
N GLY A 67 13.94 -3.19 -0.09
CA GLY A 67 12.81 -3.59 0.74
C GLY A 67 12.70 -2.77 2.03
N THR A 68 13.31 -1.58 2.05
CA THR A 68 13.29 -0.69 3.21
C THR A 68 11.94 0.01 3.22
N ALA A 69 10.95 -0.72 3.75
CA ALA A 69 9.70 -0.12 4.18
C ALA A 69 10.06 1.05 5.10
N ILE A 70 9.73 2.28 4.68
CA ILE A 70 9.64 3.39 5.61
C ILE A 70 8.56 2.97 6.59
N ASP A 71 8.99 2.50 7.77
CA ASP A 71 8.12 2.28 8.91
C ASP A 71 7.45 3.62 9.17
N LEU A 72 6.12 3.67 8.97
CA LEU A 72 5.33 4.83 9.34
C LEU A 72 5.18 4.80 10.86
N ASP A 73 6.31 4.98 11.56
CA ASP A 73 6.37 5.30 12.98
C ASP A 73 5.82 6.72 13.11
N LEU A 74 4.55 6.79 13.54
CA LEU A 74 3.90 8.00 14.01
C LEU A 74 3.63 7.85 15.51
#